data_AF-A0A803K167-F1
#
_entry.id   AF-A0A803K167-F1
#
_cell.length_a   1.000
_cell.length_b   1.000
_cell.length_c   1.000
_cell.angle_alpha   90.00
_cell.angle_beta   90.00
_cell.angle_gamma   90.00
#
_symmetry.space_group_name_H-M   'P 1'
#
loop_
_entity.id
_entity.type
_entity.pdbx_description
1 polymer ?
#
loop_
_entity_poly.entity_id
_entity_poly.type
_entity_poly.pdbx_seq_one_letter_code
_entity_poly.pdbx_strand_id
1 'polypeptide(L)'
;MYYKMPMKVRRDNNKNNNNLFPCKSVDDLKKDIVYQKNLLQAEYKQKIEEQAVKLYEQMTCTVQDLEEVYKKKVSTLRKSYQQQLINSLAVIKANYEGSYTGGTALSGSASSAKVQTLKKKLFEKDIVIQTLEARISELEQSDHPKQIIFEAEDDPEKKRLEEENKEMKGKIDELYENAQKLEDVLRQKEKQIRLLDLDVGSMKQKMEKDQQTIEKLSSAQEKLKIDLENEKATAAKLLNQQKDEMEMLLEAKLKEQEKQFNQQKQEIEGIMKTRLKEKEKEHEQMQQEYQSRILEEQRQKLKHIREAESIKQKLQSAKPTSPQIKTPDVSRDTETLLAQIKKLAAVKEEQEKNIEGLRRELDRINRTWEKKFEILKQSFHAIKDEMFLRQSLHRQSLSLQKVSVSYMTNENTGEIPSSAGPKNSFYFPANPLPQIGTKTSPSRLTHMADSYADYQEQVMVTENELQVVSDDEEDLEDVHPLPPPPNIN
;
A
#
# COMPACT_ATOMS: atom_id res chain seq x y z
N MET A 1 5.28 -51.97 77.46
CA MET A 1 5.46 -51.27 76.16
C MET A 1 5.57 -52.39 75.11
N TYR A 2 4.67 -52.55 74.14
CA TYR A 2 4.19 -51.61 73.09
C TYR A 2 5.37 -51.04 72.31
N TYR A 3 5.52 -51.21 70.99
CA TYR A 3 4.60 -51.55 69.90
C TYR A 3 4.97 -52.91 69.24
N LYS A 4 4.13 -53.71 68.56
CA LYS A 4 2.87 -53.53 67.80
C LYS A 4 3.00 -52.93 66.39
N MET A 5 3.68 -53.64 65.47
CA MET A 5 3.53 -53.43 64.02
C MET A 5 2.16 -53.92 63.52
N PRO A 6 1.43 -53.14 62.69
CA PRO A 6 0.19 -53.58 62.05
C PRO A 6 0.40 -54.03 60.59
N MET A 7 0.30 -55.33 60.32
CA MET A 7 -0.03 -55.83 58.98
C MET A 7 -1.39 -55.26 58.54
N LYS A 8 -1.44 -54.50 57.45
CA LYS A 8 -2.69 -54.10 56.78
C LYS A 8 -2.58 -54.24 55.26
N VAL A 9 -2.88 -55.46 54.81
CA VAL A 9 -3.73 -55.80 53.66
C VAL A 9 -3.76 -54.77 52.52
N ARG A 10 -3.21 -55.16 51.36
CA ARG A 10 -3.47 -54.48 50.08
C ARG A 10 -4.97 -54.31 49.89
N ARG A 11 -5.41 -53.09 49.56
CA ARG A 11 -6.76 -52.83 49.09
C ARG A 11 -6.63 -52.20 47.72
N ASP A 12 -7.07 -52.91 46.69
CA ASP A 12 -6.88 -52.53 45.30
C ASP A 12 -7.78 -51.35 44.92
N ASN A 13 -7.31 -50.15 45.25
CA ASN A 13 -7.91 -48.91 44.76
C ASN A 13 -7.56 -48.74 43.28
N ASN A 14 -8.37 -49.34 42.43
CA ASN A 14 -8.42 -49.08 40.99
C ASN A 14 -8.74 -47.59 40.73
N LYS A 15 -7.70 -46.75 40.75
CA LYS A 15 -7.79 -45.36 40.30
C LYS A 15 -7.62 -45.36 38.79
N ASN A 16 -8.68 -45.04 38.07
CA ASN A 16 -8.65 -44.89 36.62
C ASN A 16 -7.48 -43.99 36.20
N ASN A 17 -6.52 -44.55 35.46
CA ASN A 17 -5.59 -43.79 34.64
C ASN A 17 -6.32 -43.24 33.40
N ASN A 18 -7.38 -42.47 33.64
CA ASN A 18 -7.88 -41.54 32.66
C ASN A 18 -6.82 -40.44 32.54
N ASN A 19 -5.90 -40.62 31.60
CA ASN A 19 -5.11 -39.53 31.01
C ASN A 19 -6.05 -38.61 30.23
N LEU A 20 -7.01 -38.00 30.94
CA LEU A 20 -7.79 -36.89 30.47
C LEU A 20 -6.82 -35.73 30.36
N PHE A 21 -6.27 -35.55 29.15
CA PHE A 21 -5.64 -34.29 28.76
C PHE A 21 -6.50 -33.15 29.29
N PRO A 22 -5.93 -32.16 30.00
CA PRO A 22 -6.68 -30.99 30.44
C PRO A 22 -7.16 -30.23 29.20
N CYS A 23 -8.34 -30.61 28.71
CA CYS A 23 -9.06 -29.89 27.68
C CYS A 23 -9.39 -28.54 28.31
N LYS A 24 -8.56 -27.54 28.01
CA LYS A 24 -8.72 -26.16 28.51
C LYS A 24 -10.19 -25.78 28.38
N SER A 25 -10.76 -25.18 29.42
CA SER A 25 -12.15 -24.75 29.33
C SER A 25 -12.33 -23.89 28.07
N VAL A 26 -13.49 -23.97 27.44
CA VAL A 26 -13.84 -23.08 26.32
C VAL A 26 -13.65 -21.62 26.74
N ASP A 27 -13.80 -21.29 28.03
CA ASP A 27 -13.55 -19.96 28.56
C ASP A 27 -12.06 -19.65 28.82
N ASP A 28 -11.21 -20.65 29.02
CA ASP A 28 -9.75 -20.46 29.08
C ASP A 28 -9.17 -20.29 27.68
N LEU A 29 -9.69 -21.03 26.68
CA LEU A 29 -9.42 -20.80 25.27
C LEU A 29 -9.86 -19.41 24.81
N LYS A 30 -11.04 -18.91 25.24
CA LYS A 30 -11.44 -17.51 25.01
C LYS A 30 -10.46 -16.51 25.63
N LYS A 31 -10.00 -16.73 26.87
CA LYS A 31 -9.00 -15.86 27.54
C LYS A 31 -7.68 -15.86 26.78
N ASP A 32 -7.17 -17.03 26.38
CA ASP A 32 -5.95 -17.16 25.57
C ASP A 32 -6.10 -16.41 24.23
N ILE A 33 -7.22 -16.57 23.52
CA ILE A 33 -7.47 -15.89 22.23
C ILE A 33 -7.54 -14.37 22.42
N VAL A 34 -8.21 -13.87 23.47
CA VAL A 34 -8.26 -12.43 23.78
C VAL A 34 -6.88 -11.89 24.17
N TYR A 35 -6.11 -12.64 24.96
CA TYR A 35 -4.74 -12.29 25.31
C TYR A 35 -3.84 -12.21 24.08
N GLN A 36 -3.85 -13.24 23.21
CA GLN A 36 -3.07 -13.27 21.97
C GLN A 36 -3.48 -12.17 21.00
N LYS A 37 -4.78 -11.88 20.86
CA LYS A 37 -5.28 -10.74 20.09
C LYS A 37 -4.72 -9.42 20.62
N ASN A 38 -4.79 -9.20 21.94
CA ASN A 38 -4.35 -7.95 22.55
C ASN A 38 -2.82 -7.78 22.48
N LEU A 39 -2.06 -8.87 22.66
CA LEU A 39 -0.60 -8.91 22.48
C LEU A 39 -0.21 -8.56 21.05
N LEU A 40 -0.80 -9.24 20.06
CA LEU A 40 -0.54 -8.99 18.64
C LEU A 40 -0.95 -7.56 18.23
N GLN A 41 -2.05 -7.03 18.78
CA GLN A 41 -2.46 -5.64 18.56
C GLN A 41 -1.49 -4.63 19.20
N ALA A 42 -0.90 -4.95 20.36
CA ALA A 42 0.13 -4.12 20.97
C ALA A 42 1.44 -4.14 20.15
N GLU A 43 1.89 -5.32 19.70
CA GLU A 43 3.05 -5.45 18.82
C GLU A 43 2.90 -4.67 17.52
N TYR A 44 1.72 -4.73 16.86
CA TYR A 44 1.50 -3.97 15.64
C TYR A 44 1.44 -2.46 15.88
N LYS A 45 0.86 -2.00 17.01
CA LYS A 45 0.93 -0.58 17.40
C LYS A 45 2.38 -0.13 17.60
N GLN A 46 3.15 -0.87 18.40
CA GLN A 46 4.56 -0.57 18.65
C GLN A 46 5.35 -0.51 17.33
N LYS A 47 5.19 -1.50 16.44
CA LYS A 47 5.89 -1.51 15.13
C LYS A 47 5.47 -0.33 14.23
N ILE A 48 4.22 0.13 14.31
CA ILE A 48 3.76 1.34 13.58
C ILE A 48 4.37 2.61 14.20
N GLU A 49 4.40 2.71 15.53
CA GLU A 49 4.99 3.82 16.28
C GLU A 49 6.50 3.92 16.05
N GLU A 50 7.23 2.79 16.06
CA GLU A 50 8.67 2.70 15.74
C GLU A 50 8.97 3.18 14.31
N GLN A 51 8.18 2.76 13.32
CA GLN A 51 8.37 3.21 11.93
C GLN A 51 7.99 4.68 11.75
N ALA A 52 6.98 5.17 12.46
CA ALA A 52 6.60 6.59 12.46
C ALA A 52 7.72 7.46 13.06
N VAL A 53 8.25 7.10 14.24
CA VAL A 53 9.39 7.79 14.87
C VAL A 53 10.59 7.82 13.93
N LYS A 54 10.97 6.67 13.36
CA LYS A 54 12.08 6.58 12.41
C LYS A 54 11.88 7.46 11.16
N LEU A 55 10.65 7.57 10.66
CA LEU A 55 10.32 8.46 9.53
C LEU A 55 10.41 9.94 9.94
N TYR A 56 9.95 10.30 11.15
CA TYR A 56 10.10 11.66 11.69
C TYR A 56 11.56 12.03 11.91
N GLU A 57 12.39 11.13 12.46
CA GLU A 57 13.83 11.31 12.62
C GLU A 57 14.51 11.54 11.26
N GLN A 58 14.29 10.63 10.29
CA GLN A 58 14.85 10.75 8.95
C GLN A 58 14.44 12.07 8.26
N MET A 59 13.15 12.43 8.33
CA MET A 59 12.67 13.68 7.75
C MET A 59 13.29 14.90 8.43
N THR A 60 13.40 14.89 9.76
CA THR A 60 14.02 15.97 10.53
C THR A 60 15.50 16.15 10.18
N CYS A 61 16.26 15.06 10.03
CA CYS A 61 17.64 15.12 9.56
C CYS A 61 17.73 15.73 8.15
N THR A 62 16.91 15.28 7.19
CA THR A 62 16.94 15.85 5.83
C THR A 62 16.57 17.34 5.78
N VAL A 63 15.70 17.82 6.68
CA VAL A 63 15.39 19.25 6.81
C VAL A 63 16.59 20.01 7.37
N GLN A 64 17.26 19.48 8.41
CA GLN A 64 18.46 20.09 9.00
C GLN A 64 19.63 20.17 8.01
N ASP A 65 19.86 19.11 7.23
CA ASP A 65 20.88 19.08 6.16
C ASP A 65 20.62 20.17 5.10
N LEU A 66 19.35 20.29 4.66
CA LEU A 66 18.94 21.33 3.71
C LEU A 66 19.11 22.73 4.30
N GLU A 67 18.67 22.98 5.54
CA GLU A 67 18.85 24.26 6.24
C GLU A 67 20.33 24.63 6.35
N GLU A 68 21.21 23.67 6.67
CA GLU A 68 22.64 23.93 6.76
C GLU A 68 23.26 24.27 5.40
N VAL A 69 22.86 23.58 4.33
CA VAL A 69 23.29 23.88 2.95
C VAL A 69 22.80 25.27 2.51
N TYR A 70 21.54 25.64 2.79
CA TYR A 70 21.03 26.99 2.52
C TYR A 70 21.79 28.05 3.32
N LYS A 71 22.04 27.82 4.61
CA LYS A 71 22.80 28.71 5.50
C LYS A 71 24.25 28.90 5.03
N LYS A 72 24.91 27.83 4.57
CA LYS A 72 26.23 27.85 3.92
C LYS A 72 26.18 28.69 2.64
N LYS A 73 25.23 28.44 1.73
CA LYS A 73 25.06 29.18 0.47
C LYS A 73 24.83 30.68 0.69
N VAL A 74 23.95 31.06 1.62
CA VAL A 74 23.70 32.46 1.99
C VAL A 74 24.94 33.11 2.60
N SER A 75 25.71 32.39 3.41
CA SER A 75 26.95 32.90 3.99
C SER A 75 28.03 33.17 2.94
N THR A 76 28.20 32.25 1.98
CA THR A 76 29.12 32.45 0.84
C THR A 76 28.69 33.62 -0.05
N LEU A 77 27.38 33.74 -0.35
CA LEU A 77 26.85 34.83 -1.16
C LEU A 77 27.04 36.20 -0.49
N ARG A 78 26.79 36.31 0.83
CA ARG A 78 27.06 37.53 1.62
C ARG A 78 28.54 37.92 1.59
N LYS A 79 29.45 36.95 1.79
CA LYS A 79 30.90 37.17 1.69
C LYS A 79 31.32 37.65 0.29
N SER A 80 30.74 37.07 -0.77
CA SER A 80 31.00 37.48 -2.16
C SER A 80 30.60 38.93 -2.41
N TYR A 81 29.36 39.33 -2.07
CA TYR A 81 28.93 40.72 -2.24
C TYR A 81 29.71 41.70 -1.37
N GLN A 82 30.06 41.32 -0.12
CA GLN A 82 30.92 42.14 0.73
C GLN A 82 32.31 42.33 0.10
N GLN A 83 32.91 41.30 -0.49
CA GLN A 83 34.19 41.41 -1.19
C GLN A 83 34.08 42.25 -2.46
N GLN A 84 32.97 42.14 -3.23
CA GLN A 84 32.72 42.99 -4.40
C GLN A 84 32.63 44.48 -4.02
N LEU A 85 31.99 44.80 -2.90
CA LEU A 85 31.93 46.16 -2.35
C LEU A 85 33.30 46.66 -1.85
N ILE A 86 34.09 45.81 -1.20
CA ILE A 86 35.48 46.15 -0.80
C ILE A 86 36.33 46.43 -2.04
N ASN A 87 36.23 45.60 -3.08
CA ASN A 87 36.97 45.75 -4.32
C ASN A 87 36.57 47.04 -5.07
N SER A 88 35.28 47.36 -5.18
CA SER A 88 34.83 48.58 -5.86
C SER A 88 35.22 49.84 -5.08
N LEU A 89 35.13 49.83 -3.75
CA LEU A 89 35.65 50.91 -2.90
C LEU A 89 37.16 51.10 -3.04
N ALA A 90 37.94 50.02 -3.20
CA ALA A 90 39.38 50.10 -3.44
C ALA A 90 39.70 50.74 -4.81
N VAL A 91 38.97 50.38 -5.87
CA VAL A 91 39.10 51.01 -7.20
C VAL A 91 38.73 52.49 -7.15
N ILE A 92 37.61 52.84 -6.51
CA ILE A 92 37.18 54.23 -6.32
C ILE A 92 38.26 55.02 -5.56
N LYS A 93 38.79 54.47 -4.46
CA LYS A 93 39.85 55.10 -3.68
C LYS A 93 41.11 55.34 -4.52
N ALA A 94 41.58 54.34 -5.26
CA ALA A 94 42.76 54.46 -6.12
C ALA A 94 42.58 55.55 -7.20
N ASN A 95 41.37 55.65 -7.79
CA ASN A 95 41.05 56.70 -8.76
C ASN A 95 41.05 58.10 -8.15
N TYR A 96 40.55 58.27 -6.91
CA TYR A 96 40.63 59.54 -6.19
C TYR A 96 42.07 59.91 -5.79
N GLU A 97 42.86 58.96 -5.28
CA GLU A 97 44.27 59.19 -4.91
C GLU A 97 45.11 59.53 -6.15
N GLY A 98 44.91 58.85 -7.28
CA GLY A 98 45.54 59.18 -8.56
C GLY A 98 45.13 60.56 -9.10
N SER A 99 43.84 60.92 -9.00
CA SER A 99 43.35 62.23 -9.44
C SER A 99 43.93 63.38 -8.61
N TYR A 100 44.03 63.21 -7.29
CA TYR A 100 44.58 64.25 -6.41
C TYR A 100 46.10 64.36 -6.52
N THR A 101 46.84 63.24 -6.61
CA THR A 101 48.31 63.27 -6.78
C THR A 101 48.73 63.84 -8.13
N GLY A 102 47.98 63.58 -9.21
CA GLY A 102 48.17 64.26 -10.49
C GLY A 102 47.86 65.76 -10.43
N GLY A 103 46.86 66.17 -9.66
CA GLY A 103 46.43 67.57 -9.53
C GLY A 103 47.25 68.44 -8.56
N THR A 104 48.05 67.86 -7.66
CA THR A 104 48.70 68.62 -6.55
C THR A 104 50.23 68.59 -6.54
N ALA A 105 50.88 68.07 -7.58
CA ALA A 105 52.34 67.97 -7.68
C ALA A 105 53.06 69.24 -8.24
N LEU A 106 52.38 70.39 -8.32
CA LEU A 106 52.91 71.64 -8.88
C LEU A 106 52.94 72.83 -7.90
N SER A 107 53.33 72.58 -6.65
CA SER A 107 53.82 73.65 -5.75
C SER A 107 54.88 73.12 -4.79
N GLY A 108 56.09 73.67 -4.83
CA GLY A 108 57.18 73.30 -3.91
C GLY A 108 58.57 73.16 -4.55
N SER A 109 59.30 74.27 -4.67
CA SER A 109 60.77 74.38 -4.82
C SER A 109 61.48 73.75 -6.04
N ALA A 110 61.23 72.48 -6.38
CA ALA A 110 62.02 71.70 -7.35
C ALA A 110 62.03 72.25 -8.79
N SER A 111 61.07 73.12 -9.14
CA SER A 111 60.97 73.72 -10.48
C SER A 111 62.17 74.62 -10.81
N SER A 112 62.70 75.40 -9.86
CA SER A 112 63.67 76.47 -10.15
C SER A 112 64.95 75.96 -10.84
N ALA A 113 65.58 74.90 -10.32
CA ALA A 113 66.80 74.34 -10.91
C ALA A 113 66.56 73.67 -12.28
N LYS A 114 65.39 73.03 -12.47
CA LYS A 114 64.99 72.46 -13.77
C LYS A 114 64.71 73.55 -14.79
N VAL A 115 64.03 74.63 -14.40
CA VAL A 115 63.78 75.81 -15.25
C VAL A 115 65.08 76.55 -15.58
N GLN A 116 66.03 76.68 -14.65
CA GLN A 116 67.36 77.24 -14.94
C GLN A 116 68.16 76.36 -15.91
N THR A 117 68.11 75.04 -15.74
CA THR A 117 68.75 74.08 -16.65
C THR A 117 68.14 74.14 -18.05
N LEU A 118 66.80 74.23 -18.14
CA LEU A 118 66.09 74.42 -19.41
C LEU A 118 66.39 75.79 -20.04
N LYS A 119 66.48 76.87 -19.26
CA LYS A 119 66.91 78.19 -19.77
C LYS A 119 68.34 78.18 -20.29
N LYS A 120 69.27 77.49 -19.61
CA LYS A 120 70.65 77.35 -20.10
C LYS A 120 70.69 76.54 -21.41
N LYS A 121 69.97 75.42 -21.47
CA LYS A 121 69.84 74.61 -22.70
C LYS A 121 69.12 75.36 -23.83
N LEU A 122 68.16 76.22 -23.50
CA LEU A 122 67.48 77.08 -24.48
C LEU A 122 68.47 78.08 -25.06
N PHE A 123 69.20 78.83 -24.23
CA PHE A 123 70.22 79.78 -24.68
C PHE A 123 71.36 79.10 -25.48
N GLU A 124 71.81 77.90 -25.06
CA GLU A 124 72.75 77.07 -25.84
C GLU A 124 72.16 76.66 -27.20
N LYS A 125 70.86 76.38 -27.27
CA LYS A 125 70.15 76.11 -28.52
C LYS A 125 69.92 77.36 -29.36
N ASP A 126 69.66 78.51 -28.76
CA ASP A 126 69.48 79.79 -29.46
C ASP A 126 70.79 80.21 -30.15
N ILE A 127 71.95 80.01 -29.51
CA ILE A 127 73.27 80.21 -30.14
C ILE A 127 73.49 79.22 -31.30
N VAL A 128 73.12 77.95 -31.13
CA VAL A 128 73.21 76.94 -32.21
C VAL A 128 72.26 77.29 -33.35
N ILE A 129 71.05 77.77 -33.07
CA ILE A 129 70.08 78.25 -34.05
C ILE A 129 70.66 79.44 -34.81
N GLN A 130 71.14 80.49 -34.13
CA GLN A 130 71.78 81.64 -34.80
C GLN A 130 73.00 81.25 -35.65
N THR A 131 73.78 80.26 -35.20
CA THR A 131 74.92 79.74 -35.97
C THR A 131 74.46 78.97 -37.20
N LEU A 132 73.38 78.19 -37.10
CA LEU A 132 72.78 77.46 -38.22
C LEU A 132 72.01 78.39 -39.16
N GLU A 133 71.33 79.43 -38.67
CA GLU A 133 70.67 80.48 -39.45
C GLU A 133 71.71 81.28 -40.24
N ALA A 134 72.81 81.71 -39.61
CA ALA A 134 73.93 82.33 -40.30
C ALA A 134 74.50 81.40 -41.38
N ARG A 135 74.67 80.10 -41.09
CA ARG A 135 75.16 79.10 -42.05
C ARG A 135 74.14 78.79 -43.16
N ILE A 136 72.84 78.89 -42.88
CA ILE A 136 71.76 78.77 -43.87
C ILE A 136 71.78 80.00 -44.76
N SER A 137 71.85 81.22 -44.24
CA SER A 137 72.00 82.44 -45.06
C SER A 137 73.28 82.44 -45.89
N GLU A 138 74.37 81.84 -45.39
CA GLU A 138 75.63 81.64 -46.13
C GLU A 138 75.47 80.58 -47.25
N LEU A 139 74.65 79.55 -47.03
CA LEU A 139 74.31 78.51 -48.02
C LEU A 139 73.26 78.96 -49.04
N GLU A 140 72.31 79.80 -48.67
CA GLU A 140 71.32 80.45 -49.54
C GLU A 140 71.99 81.50 -50.45
N GLN A 141 73.09 82.10 -49.99
CA GLN A 141 73.99 82.91 -50.84
C GLN A 141 74.90 82.06 -51.74
N SER A 142 75.01 80.74 -51.51
CA SER A 142 75.72 79.80 -52.38
C SER A 142 74.73 78.90 -53.15
N ASP A 143 74.14 79.45 -54.20
CA ASP A 143 73.00 78.93 -54.99
C ASP A 143 73.18 77.51 -55.57
N HIS A 144 73.08 76.47 -54.72
CA HIS A 144 73.24 75.04 -55.04
C HIS A 144 72.22 74.19 -54.25
N PRO A 145 70.98 74.00 -54.74
CA PRO A 145 69.97 73.17 -54.08
C PRO A 145 70.32 71.68 -54.16
N LYS A 146 70.83 71.10 -53.07
CA LYS A 146 71.05 69.64 -52.94
C LYS A 146 69.73 68.93 -52.65
N GLN A 147 69.16 68.32 -53.68
CA GLN A 147 68.00 67.44 -53.57
C GLN A 147 68.34 66.19 -52.74
N ILE A 148 67.75 66.07 -51.55
CA ILE A 148 67.86 64.84 -50.74
C ILE A 148 66.93 63.79 -51.33
N ILE A 149 67.52 62.77 -51.95
CA ILE A 149 66.83 61.53 -52.31
C ILE A 149 66.81 60.66 -51.06
N PHE A 150 65.63 60.31 -50.57
CA PHE A 150 65.48 59.23 -49.61
C PHE A 150 65.53 57.91 -50.39
N GLU A 151 66.62 57.17 -50.23
CA GLU A 151 66.68 55.78 -50.68
C GLU A 151 65.75 54.93 -49.80
N ALA A 152 65.10 53.93 -50.39
CA ALA A 152 64.17 53.05 -49.68
C ALA A 152 64.97 51.96 -48.94
N GLU A 153 65.51 52.29 -47.76
CA GLU A 153 66.08 51.30 -46.85
C GLU A 153 64.99 50.29 -46.42
N ASP A 154 65.32 49.00 -46.46
CA ASP A 154 64.45 47.92 -45.97
C ASP A 154 64.35 47.97 -44.44
N ASP A 155 63.40 48.76 -43.94
CA ASP A 155 63.14 48.92 -42.50
C ASP A 155 62.79 47.55 -41.84
N PRO A 156 63.64 47.06 -40.90
CA PRO A 156 63.36 45.81 -40.20
C PRO A 156 62.20 45.90 -39.22
N GLU A 157 61.82 47.11 -38.76
CA GLU A 157 60.66 47.31 -37.89
C GLU A 157 59.35 47.12 -38.67
N LYS A 158 59.22 47.74 -39.85
CA LYS A 158 58.13 47.46 -40.79
C LYS A 158 57.95 45.96 -41.05
N LYS A 159 59.03 45.23 -41.34
CA LYS A 159 58.94 43.78 -41.58
C LYS A 159 58.44 43.02 -40.34
N ARG A 160 58.93 43.35 -39.14
CA ARG A 160 58.44 42.76 -37.88
C ARG A 160 56.95 43.00 -37.69
N LEU A 161 56.48 44.22 -38.00
CA LEU A 161 55.07 44.60 -37.90
C LEU A 161 54.19 43.89 -38.96
N GLU A 162 54.70 43.62 -40.16
CA GLU A 162 54.00 42.81 -41.16
C GLU A 162 53.84 41.34 -40.72
N GLU A 163 54.87 40.76 -40.08
CA GLU A 163 54.82 39.40 -39.51
C GLU A 163 53.85 39.32 -38.31
N GLU A 164 53.87 40.31 -37.41
CA GLU A 164 52.94 40.41 -36.27
C GLU A 164 51.47 40.57 -36.73
N ASN A 165 51.21 41.44 -37.71
CA ASN A 165 49.87 41.60 -38.29
C ASN A 165 49.35 40.31 -38.94
N LYS A 166 50.24 39.52 -39.57
CA LYS A 166 49.89 38.23 -40.16
C LYS A 166 49.51 37.19 -39.09
N GLU A 167 50.23 37.14 -37.97
CA GLU A 167 49.89 36.27 -36.84
C GLU A 167 48.56 36.69 -36.19
N MET A 168 48.37 37.99 -35.96
CA MET A 168 47.13 38.54 -35.40
C MET A 168 45.93 38.27 -36.31
N LYS A 169 46.09 38.34 -37.64
CA LYS A 169 45.04 37.95 -38.57
C LYS A 169 44.69 36.46 -38.45
N GLY A 170 45.68 35.58 -38.37
CA GLY A 170 45.45 34.14 -38.17
C GLY A 170 44.67 33.83 -36.89
N LYS A 171 44.98 34.53 -35.78
CA LYS A 171 44.22 34.44 -34.52
C LYS A 171 42.78 34.95 -34.65
N ILE A 172 42.55 36.01 -35.44
CA ILE A 172 41.21 36.52 -35.73
C ILE A 172 40.40 35.50 -36.52
N ASP A 173 40.98 34.90 -37.56
CA ASP A 173 40.34 33.87 -38.38
C ASP A 173 40.00 32.61 -37.54
N GLU A 174 40.90 32.18 -36.64
CA GLU A 174 40.65 31.09 -35.69
C GLU A 174 39.52 31.41 -34.68
N LEU A 175 39.46 32.65 -34.18
CA LEU A 175 38.40 33.10 -33.27
C LEU A 175 37.03 33.13 -33.95
N TYR A 176 36.95 33.54 -35.23
CA TYR A 176 35.70 33.47 -36.01
C TYR A 176 35.23 32.02 -36.19
N GLU A 177 36.14 31.13 -36.58
CA GLU A 177 35.88 29.70 -36.71
C GLU A 177 35.38 29.04 -35.42
N ASN A 178 35.95 29.43 -34.27
CA ASN A 178 35.50 28.94 -32.96
C ASN A 178 34.17 29.56 -32.50
N ALA A 179 33.91 30.83 -32.83
CA ALA A 179 32.62 31.47 -32.57
C ALA A 179 31.48 30.80 -33.36
N GLN A 180 31.69 30.50 -34.64
CA GLN A 180 30.71 29.81 -35.47
C GLN A 180 30.35 28.42 -34.91
N LYS A 181 31.35 27.63 -34.53
CA LYS A 181 31.15 26.30 -33.91
C LYS A 181 30.37 26.36 -32.60
N LEU A 182 30.60 27.39 -31.79
CA LEU A 182 29.84 27.62 -30.56
C LEU A 182 28.39 28.01 -30.86
N GLU A 183 28.14 28.83 -31.89
CA GLU A 183 26.79 29.19 -32.31
C GLU A 183 25.99 27.98 -32.81
N ASP A 184 26.60 27.11 -33.62
CA ASP A 184 25.94 25.89 -34.13
C ASP A 184 25.62 24.89 -33.02
N VAL A 185 26.52 24.71 -32.04
CA VAL A 185 26.24 23.92 -30.83
C VAL A 185 25.12 24.54 -30.00
N LEU A 186 25.08 25.87 -29.85
CA LEU A 186 24.03 26.57 -29.12
C LEU A 186 22.67 26.40 -29.83
N ARG A 187 22.60 26.58 -31.15
CA ARG A 187 21.41 26.31 -31.99
C ARG A 187 20.93 24.86 -31.86
N GLN A 188 21.84 23.89 -31.80
CA GLN A 188 21.49 22.49 -31.55
C GLN A 188 20.90 22.28 -30.14
N LYS A 189 21.45 22.95 -29.12
CA LYS A 189 20.96 22.87 -27.74
C LYS A 189 19.59 23.54 -27.57
N GLU A 190 19.35 24.68 -28.20
CA GLU A 190 18.00 25.29 -28.24
C GLU A 190 16.96 24.38 -28.90
N LYS A 191 17.34 23.64 -29.95
CA LYS A 191 16.45 22.66 -30.58
C LYS A 191 16.17 21.48 -29.65
N GLN A 192 17.18 21.02 -28.90
CA GLN A 192 17.02 19.98 -27.88
C GLN A 192 16.07 20.43 -26.75
N ILE A 193 16.24 21.66 -26.24
CA ILE A 193 15.37 22.26 -25.22
C ILE A 193 13.91 22.32 -25.71
N ARG A 194 13.69 22.88 -26.92
CA ARG A 194 12.35 22.99 -27.52
C ARG A 194 11.63 21.65 -27.72
N LEU A 195 12.36 20.56 -27.93
CA LEU A 195 11.76 19.22 -27.98
C LEU A 195 11.38 18.71 -26.59
N LEU A 196 12.27 18.89 -25.60
CA LEU A 196 11.98 18.51 -24.21
C LEU A 196 10.81 19.31 -23.61
N ASP A 197 10.64 20.58 -23.97
CA ASP A 197 9.50 21.40 -23.57
C ASP A 197 8.16 20.85 -24.12
N LEU A 198 8.16 20.34 -25.37
CA LEU A 198 7.00 19.69 -25.98
C LEU A 198 6.69 18.35 -25.30
N ASP A 199 7.71 17.54 -25.03
CA ASP A 199 7.56 16.25 -24.33
C ASP A 199 6.99 16.47 -22.92
N VAL A 200 7.56 17.40 -22.14
CA VAL A 200 7.06 17.79 -20.81
C VAL A 200 5.63 18.33 -20.88
N GLY A 201 5.30 19.14 -21.90
CA GLY A 201 3.93 19.60 -22.15
C GLY A 201 2.95 18.44 -22.38
N SER A 202 3.33 17.44 -23.18
CA SER A 202 2.51 16.26 -23.45
C SER A 202 2.32 15.38 -22.21
N MET A 203 3.40 15.16 -21.44
CA MET A 203 3.36 14.41 -20.18
C MET A 203 2.47 15.11 -19.14
N LYS A 204 2.56 16.44 -19.02
CA LYS A 204 1.69 17.23 -18.15
C LYS A 204 0.22 17.10 -18.54
N GLN A 205 -0.10 17.18 -19.84
CA GLN A 205 -1.49 17.02 -20.31
C GLN A 205 -2.02 15.60 -20.07
N LYS A 206 -1.17 14.56 -20.18
CA LYS A 206 -1.56 13.19 -19.82
C LYS A 206 -1.82 13.08 -18.32
N MET A 207 -0.89 13.55 -17.49
CA MET A 207 -1.01 13.53 -16.03
C MET A 207 -2.28 14.24 -15.54
N GLU A 208 -2.66 15.35 -16.17
CA GLU A 208 -3.90 16.08 -15.86
C GLU A 208 -5.16 15.27 -16.20
N LYS A 209 -5.18 14.56 -17.33
CA LYS A 209 -6.28 13.65 -17.72
C LYS A 209 -6.36 12.42 -16.79
N ASP A 210 -5.21 11.87 -16.42
CA ASP A 210 -5.12 10.75 -15.47
C ASP A 210 -5.64 11.19 -14.09
N GLN A 211 -5.24 12.37 -13.60
CA GLN A 211 -5.69 12.98 -12.34
C GLN A 211 -7.22 13.21 -12.31
N GLN A 212 -7.79 13.82 -13.37
CA GLN A 212 -9.23 13.98 -13.51
C GLN A 212 -10.00 12.65 -13.53
N THR A 213 -9.35 11.56 -13.97
CA THR A 213 -9.93 10.21 -13.98
C THR A 213 -9.89 9.60 -12.58
N ILE A 214 -8.77 9.77 -11.85
CA ILE A 214 -8.63 9.36 -10.45
C ILE A 214 -9.68 10.05 -9.58
N GLU A 215 -9.84 11.38 -9.70
CA GLU A 215 -10.84 12.14 -8.94
C GLU A 215 -12.28 11.65 -9.16
N LYS A 216 -12.64 11.36 -10.43
CA LYS A 216 -13.95 10.78 -10.76
C LYS A 216 -14.13 9.41 -10.10
N LEU A 217 -13.14 8.51 -10.20
CA LEU A 217 -13.19 7.18 -9.60
C LEU A 217 -13.27 7.25 -8.06
N SER A 218 -12.49 8.10 -7.41
CA SER A 218 -12.58 8.33 -5.96
C SER A 218 -13.95 8.87 -5.54
N SER A 219 -14.54 9.78 -6.32
CA SER A 219 -15.89 10.30 -6.04
C SER A 219 -16.99 9.24 -6.20
N ALA A 220 -16.81 8.28 -7.11
CA ALA A 220 -17.72 7.15 -7.28
C ALA A 220 -17.53 6.10 -6.17
N GLN A 221 -16.29 5.83 -5.77
CA GLN A 221 -15.96 4.92 -4.66
C GLN A 221 -16.57 5.40 -3.33
N GLU A 222 -16.47 6.69 -3.02
CA GLU A 222 -17.02 7.23 -1.77
C GLU A 222 -18.56 7.21 -1.76
N LYS A 223 -19.21 7.45 -2.91
CA LYS A 223 -20.67 7.24 -3.06
C LYS A 223 -21.08 5.80 -2.81
N LEU A 224 -20.46 4.84 -3.50
CA LEU A 224 -20.74 3.40 -3.31
C LEU A 224 -20.50 2.95 -1.86
N LYS A 225 -19.53 3.54 -1.16
CA LYS A 225 -19.25 3.31 0.26
C LYS A 225 -20.36 3.86 1.17
N ILE A 226 -20.90 5.04 0.86
CA ILE A 226 -22.06 5.61 1.57
C ILE A 226 -23.32 4.77 1.32
N ASP A 227 -23.59 4.39 0.07
CA ASP A 227 -24.75 3.59 -0.33
C ASP A 227 -24.72 2.20 0.34
N LEU A 228 -23.55 1.54 0.38
CA LEU A 228 -23.34 0.27 1.07
C LEU A 228 -23.54 0.38 2.60
N GLU A 229 -23.14 1.49 3.22
CA GLU A 229 -23.35 1.68 4.66
C GLU A 229 -24.82 1.98 4.99
N ASN A 230 -25.53 2.70 4.11
CA ASN A 230 -26.98 2.87 4.18
C ASN A 230 -27.72 1.51 4.03
N GLU A 231 -27.30 0.65 3.11
CA GLU A 231 -27.87 -0.69 2.92
C GLU A 231 -27.65 -1.60 4.14
N LYS A 232 -26.44 -1.58 4.74
CA LYS A 232 -26.20 -2.27 6.02
C LYS A 232 -27.11 -1.75 7.13
N ALA A 233 -27.31 -0.43 7.21
CA ALA A 233 -28.14 0.17 8.24
C ALA A 233 -29.63 -0.20 8.09
N THR A 234 -30.16 -0.27 6.86
CA THR A 234 -31.54 -0.72 6.62
C THR A 234 -31.69 -2.23 6.86
N ALA A 235 -30.73 -3.05 6.42
CA ALA A 235 -30.72 -4.49 6.67
C ALA A 235 -30.65 -4.83 8.16
N ALA A 236 -29.76 -4.17 8.92
CA ALA A 236 -29.65 -4.34 10.37
C ALA A 236 -30.92 -3.89 11.11
N LYS A 237 -31.56 -2.81 10.65
CA LYS A 237 -32.86 -2.36 11.19
C LYS A 237 -33.95 -3.42 10.97
N LEU A 238 -34.06 -3.97 9.76
CA LEU A 238 -35.07 -4.99 9.42
C LEU A 238 -34.84 -6.29 10.21
N LEU A 239 -33.59 -6.71 10.37
CA LEU A 239 -33.24 -7.91 11.14
C LEU A 239 -33.57 -7.74 12.63
N ASN A 240 -33.31 -6.55 13.21
CA ASN A 240 -33.72 -6.25 14.58
C ASN A 240 -35.25 -6.24 14.73
N GLN A 241 -35.99 -5.65 13.78
CA GLN A 241 -37.46 -5.68 13.79
C GLN A 241 -38.01 -7.12 13.77
N GLN A 242 -37.49 -7.99 12.89
CA GLN A 242 -37.88 -9.41 12.86
C GLN A 242 -37.51 -10.16 14.15
N LYS A 243 -36.36 -9.84 14.76
CA LYS A 243 -35.97 -10.40 16.06
C LYS A 243 -36.97 -9.99 17.15
N ASP A 244 -37.30 -8.70 17.25
CA ASP A 244 -38.18 -8.17 18.29
C ASP A 244 -39.63 -8.67 18.12
N GLU A 245 -40.10 -8.85 16.87
CA GLU A 245 -41.37 -9.52 16.57
C GLU A 245 -41.38 -10.99 17.02
N MET A 246 -40.32 -11.75 16.75
CA MET A 246 -40.19 -13.13 17.25
C MET A 246 -40.11 -13.20 18.78
N GLU A 247 -39.41 -12.26 19.42
CA GLU A 247 -39.27 -12.20 20.87
C GLU A 247 -40.62 -11.92 21.55
N MET A 248 -41.41 -10.97 21.00
CA MET A 248 -42.80 -10.75 21.44
C MET A 248 -43.70 -11.98 21.23
N LEU A 249 -43.59 -12.68 20.09
CA LEU A 249 -44.39 -13.88 19.81
C LEU A 249 -44.03 -15.06 20.74
N LEU A 250 -42.77 -15.19 21.13
CA LEU A 250 -42.31 -16.22 22.05
C LEU A 250 -42.74 -15.91 23.49
N GLU A 251 -42.59 -14.66 23.92
CA GLU A 251 -43.07 -14.15 25.21
C GLU A 251 -44.60 -14.29 25.37
N ALA A 252 -45.36 -14.01 24.31
CA ALA A 252 -46.81 -14.22 24.28
C ALA A 252 -47.17 -15.71 24.43
N LYS A 253 -46.45 -16.61 23.74
CA LYS A 253 -46.67 -18.07 23.87
C LYS A 253 -46.33 -18.60 25.26
N LEU A 254 -45.26 -18.10 25.90
CA LEU A 254 -44.92 -18.46 27.28
C LEU A 254 -46.03 -18.05 28.25
N LYS A 255 -46.57 -16.84 28.12
CA LYS A 255 -47.70 -16.35 28.94
C LYS A 255 -49.00 -17.13 28.70
N GLU A 256 -49.29 -17.51 27.46
CA GLU A 256 -50.43 -18.39 27.16
C GLU A 256 -50.25 -19.78 27.80
N GLN A 257 -49.06 -20.36 27.74
CA GLN A 257 -48.74 -21.67 28.34
C GLN A 257 -48.78 -21.62 29.88
N GLU A 258 -48.24 -20.57 30.50
CA GLU A 258 -48.31 -20.36 31.95
C GLU A 258 -49.76 -20.21 32.43
N LYS A 259 -50.59 -19.46 31.69
CA LYS A 259 -52.02 -19.31 31.96
C LYS A 259 -52.75 -20.66 31.86
N GLN A 260 -52.48 -21.46 30.83
CA GLN A 260 -53.06 -22.81 30.68
C GLN A 260 -52.64 -23.73 31.85
N PHE A 261 -51.37 -23.71 32.25
CA PHE A 261 -50.88 -24.51 33.38
C PHE A 261 -51.54 -24.08 34.71
N ASN A 262 -51.68 -22.78 34.94
CA ASN A 262 -52.37 -22.25 36.12
C ASN A 262 -53.88 -22.57 36.12
N GLN A 263 -54.55 -22.59 34.97
CA GLN A 263 -55.93 -23.04 34.84
C GLN A 263 -56.08 -24.53 35.16
N GLN A 264 -55.26 -25.41 34.57
CA GLN A 264 -55.27 -26.85 34.88
C GLN A 264 -55.00 -27.12 36.37
N LYS A 265 -54.09 -26.37 37.00
CA LYS A 265 -53.82 -26.45 38.43
C LYS A 265 -55.06 -26.10 39.27
N GLN A 266 -55.78 -25.04 38.92
CA GLN A 266 -57.02 -24.63 39.61
C GLN A 266 -58.15 -25.64 39.43
N GLU A 267 -58.31 -26.23 38.23
CA GLU A 267 -59.29 -27.30 37.98
C GLU A 267 -58.98 -28.55 38.82
N ILE A 268 -57.71 -28.98 38.85
CA ILE A 268 -57.27 -30.13 39.66
C ILE A 268 -57.50 -29.87 41.16
N GLU A 269 -57.20 -28.67 41.66
CA GLU A 269 -57.49 -28.28 43.05
C GLU A 269 -59.00 -28.30 43.34
N GLY A 270 -59.83 -27.77 42.43
CA GLY A 270 -61.29 -27.79 42.54
C GLY A 270 -61.87 -29.22 42.58
N ILE A 271 -61.37 -30.12 41.73
CA ILE A 271 -61.76 -31.53 41.70
C ILE A 271 -61.37 -32.24 43.01
N MET A 272 -60.16 -32.02 43.51
CA MET A 272 -59.73 -32.59 44.81
C MET A 272 -60.58 -32.06 45.97
N LYS A 273 -60.90 -30.75 45.98
CA LYS A 273 -61.72 -30.11 47.01
C LYS A 273 -63.18 -30.60 46.98
N THR A 274 -63.67 -30.99 45.81
CA THR A 274 -65.00 -31.61 45.65
C THR A 274 -65.00 -33.04 46.18
N ARG A 275 -64.00 -33.85 45.78
CA ARG A 275 -63.81 -35.22 46.29
C ARG A 275 -63.62 -35.30 47.80
N LEU A 276 -62.95 -34.31 48.41
CA LEU A 276 -62.82 -34.21 49.87
C LEU A 276 -64.20 -34.05 50.53
N LYS A 277 -65.05 -33.13 50.03
CA LYS A 277 -66.42 -32.95 50.53
C LYS A 277 -67.33 -34.15 50.28
N GLU A 278 -67.13 -34.87 49.19
CA GLU A 278 -67.82 -36.13 48.93
C GLU A 278 -67.39 -37.21 49.93
N LYS A 279 -66.09 -37.35 50.21
CA LYS A 279 -65.56 -38.26 51.24
C LYS A 279 -66.02 -37.91 52.66
N GLU A 280 -66.07 -36.62 52.99
CA GLU A 280 -66.64 -36.13 54.25
C GLU A 280 -68.11 -36.53 54.38
N LYS A 281 -68.93 -36.29 53.34
CA LYS A 281 -70.35 -36.71 53.32
C LYS A 281 -70.56 -38.22 53.34
N GLU A 282 -69.77 -39.00 52.61
CA GLU A 282 -69.80 -40.47 52.68
C GLU A 282 -69.53 -40.95 54.10
N HIS A 283 -68.57 -40.33 54.79
CA HIS A 283 -68.20 -40.67 56.17
C HIS A 283 -69.28 -40.22 57.18
N GLU A 284 -69.85 -39.03 57.03
CA GLU A 284 -71.03 -38.58 57.80
C GLU A 284 -72.22 -39.51 57.60
N GLN A 285 -72.53 -39.90 56.37
CA GLN A 285 -73.60 -40.86 56.05
C GLN A 285 -73.31 -42.23 56.66
N MET A 286 -72.07 -42.73 56.57
CA MET A 286 -71.67 -44.00 57.19
C MET A 286 -71.80 -43.96 58.71
N GLN A 287 -71.45 -42.83 59.36
CA GLN A 287 -71.65 -42.64 60.79
C GLN A 287 -73.13 -42.57 61.17
N GLN A 288 -73.95 -41.83 60.40
CA GLN A 288 -75.40 -41.77 60.61
C GLN A 288 -76.08 -43.13 60.40
N GLU A 289 -75.67 -43.89 59.39
CA GLU A 289 -76.16 -45.24 59.15
C GLU A 289 -75.72 -46.19 60.26
N TYR A 290 -74.48 -46.09 60.74
CA TYR A 290 -73.98 -46.88 61.88
C TYR A 290 -74.75 -46.60 63.18
N GLN A 291 -75.00 -45.32 63.50
CA GLN A 291 -75.87 -44.93 64.62
C GLN A 291 -77.30 -45.45 64.43
N SER A 292 -77.84 -45.37 63.21
CA SER A 292 -79.17 -45.89 62.88
C SER A 292 -79.24 -47.42 63.01
N ARG A 293 -78.19 -48.14 62.61
CA ARG A 293 -78.07 -49.60 62.80
C ARG A 293 -77.97 -49.97 64.27
N ILE A 294 -77.27 -49.20 65.12
CA ILE A 294 -77.28 -49.39 66.57
C ILE A 294 -78.69 -49.18 67.14
N LEU A 295 -79.40 -48.14 66.69
CA LEU A 295 -80.77 -47.86 67.11
C LEU A 295 -81.75 -48.97 66.68
N GLU A 296 -81.64 -49.43 65.43
CA GLU A 296 -82.43 -50.53 64.89
C GLU A 296 -82.04 -51.88 65.55
N GLU A 297 -80.79 -52.10 65.93
CA GLU A 297 -80.37 -53.25 66.75
C GLU A 297 -80.97 -53.22 68.15
N GLN A 298 -81.03 -52.05 68.82
CA GLN A 298 -81.70 -51.91 70.11
C GLN A 298 -83.22 -52.15 69.96
N ARG A 299 -83.81 -51.62 68.89
CA ARG A 299 -85.22 -51.85 68.52
C ARG A 299 -85.50 -53.30 68.14
N GLN A 300 -84.56 -54.00 67.51
CA GLN A 300 -84.62 -55.43 67.23
C GLN A 300 -84.42 -56.27 68.50
N LYS A 301 -83.56 -55.87 69.44
CA LYS A 301 -83.44 -56.53 70.76
C LYS A 301 -84.74 -56.38 71.56
N LEU A 302 -85.38 -55.21 71.50
CA LEU A 302 -86.74 -54.98 72.02
C LEU A 302 -87.81 -55.84 71.32
N LYS A 303 -87.68 -56.05 70.00
CA LYS A 303 -88.56 -56.97 69.26
C LYS A 303 -88.28 -58.43 69.59
N HIS A 304 -87.04 -58.89 69.72
CA HIS A 304 -86.70 -60.29 69.99
C HIS A 304 -87.12 -60.78 71.39
N ILE A 305 -87.42 -59.86 72.32
CA ILE A 305 -88.12 -60.18 73.59
C ILE A 305 -89.62 -60.47 73.37
N ARG A 306 -90.21 -59.98 72.27
CA ARG A 306 -91.63 -60.10 71.88
C ARG A 306 -91.88 -61.01 70.67
N GLU A 307 -90.84 -61.31 69.89
CA GLU A 307 -90.80 -62.12 68.67
C GLU A 307 -89.91 -63.36 68.89
N ALA A 308 -89.95 -63.90 70.12
CA ALA A 308 -89.59 -65.30 70.41
C ALA A 308 -90.71 -66.28 70.03
N GLU A 309 -91.84 -65.76 69.52
CA GLU A 309 -92.95 -66.52 68.94
C GLU A 309 -92.94 -66.39 67.40
N SER A 310 -93.19 -67.51 66.71
CA SER A 310 -93.27 -67.67 65.24
C SER A 310 -91.95 -67.59 64.44
N ILE A 311 -91.83 -68.47 63.43
CA ILE A 311 -90.56 -68.91 62.83
C ILE A 311 -90.75 -69.38 61.36
N LYS A 312 -89.76 -69.12 60.46
CA LYS A 312 -89.55 -69.67 59.08
C LYS A 312 -90.52 -69.10 57.98
N GLN A 313 -90.22 -69.13 56.65
CA GLN A 313 -89.12 -69.73 55.86
C GLN A 313 -88.89 -69.09 54.44
N LYS A 314 -87.60 -68.99 53.99
CA LYS A 314 -87.03 -69.20 52.60
C LYS A 314 -87.53 -68.40 51.34
N LEU A 315 -86.89 -68.44 50.13
CA LEU A 315 -85.47 -68.38 49.65
C LEU A 315 -85.42 -68.47 48.08
N GLN A 316 -84.26 -68.18 47.44
CA GLN A 316 -83.85 -68.43 46.01
C GLN A 316 -84.38 -67.43 44.96
N SER A 317 -83.76 -67.17 43.79
CA SER A 317 -82.59 -67.74 43.05
C SER A 317 -81.68 -66.59 42.48
N ALA A 318 -80.81 -66.59 41.43
CA ALA A 318 -80.42 -67.51 40.32
C ALA A 318 -78.96 -67.22 39.79
N LYS A 319 -78.67 -67.48 38.49
CA LYS A 319 -77.42 -67.27 37.69
C LYS A 319 -77.80 -67.27 36.16
N PRO A 320 -76.87 -67.20 35.17
CA PRO A 320 -75.91 -66.16 34.76
C PRO A 320 -76.08 -65.78 33.25
N THR A 321 -75.11 -65.16 32.56
CA THR A 321 -74.55 -65.56 31.22
C THR A 321 -73.63 -64.49 30.57
N SER A 322 -72.39 -64.93 30.26
CA SER A 322 -71.37 -64.56 29.24
C SER A 322 -71.35 -63.26 28.39
N PRO A 323 -70.16 -62.89 27.82
CA PRO A 323 -69.90 -61.57 27.22
C PRO A 323 -69.96 -61.51 25.69
N GLN A 324 -69.78 -60.30 25.12
CA GLN A 324 -69.34 -60.11 23.74
C GLN A 324 -68.14 -59.16 23.65
N ILE A 325 -67.10 -59.59 22.93
CA ILE A 325 -65.95 -58.78 22.52
C ILE A 325 -66.26 -58.22 21.13
N LYS A 326 -65.96 -56.95 20.88
CA LYS A 326 -66.03 -56.35 19.53
C LYS A 326 -64.63 -56.32 18.90
N THR A 327 -64.50 -56.90 17.71
CA THR A 327 -63.31 -56.74 16.84
C THR A 327 -63.44 -55.46 16.00
N PRO A 328 -62.30 -54.85 15.58
CA PRO A 328 -62.31 -53.55 14.91
C PRO A 328 -62.54 -53.63 13.39
N ASP A 329 -62.88 -52.47 12.81
CA ASP A 329 -62.90 -52.19 11.38
C ASP A 329 -61.48 -51.89 10.87
N VAL A 330 -61.16 -52.33 9.65
CA VAL A 330 -59.83 -52.26 9.01
C VAL A 330 -59.86 -51.37 7.75
N SER A 331 -61.02 -50.88 7.32
CA SER A 331 -61.19 -50.25 6.00
C SER A 331 -60.66 -48.81 5.88
N ARG A 332 -60.14 -48.20 6.95
CA ARG A 332 -59.86 -46.74 7.01
C ARG A 332 -58.38 -46.36 6.93
N ASP A 333 -57.47 -47.30 7.17
CA ASP A 333 -56.04 -47.00 7.26
C ASP A 333 -55.36 -46.94 5.88
N THR A 334 -55.86 -47.69 4.89
CA THR A 334 -55.29 -47.74 3.54
C THR A 334 -55.40 -46.39 2.80
N GLU A 335 -56.53 -45.70 2.92
CA GLU A 335 -56.76 -44.39 2.30
C GLU A 335 -55.91 -43.28 2.96
N THR A 336 -55.78 -43.32 4.29
CA THR A 336 -54.93 -42.34 5.02
C THR A 336 -53.45 -42.53 4.75
N LEU A 337 -52.98 -43.78 4.57
CA LEU A 337 -51.61 -44.09 4.13
C LEU A 337 -51.34 -43.55 2.71
N LEU A 338 -52.26 -43.74 1.76
CA LEU A 338 -52.12 -43.19 0.39
C LEU A 338 -52.05 -41.65 0.39
N ALA A 339 -52.85 -40.98 1.23
CA ALA A 339 -52.77 -39.53 1.40
C ALA A 339 -51.41 -39.08 1.98
N GLN A 340 -50.84 -39.82 2.93
CA GLN A 340 -49.50 -39.54 3.48
C GLN A 340 -48.40 -39.74 2.41
N ILE A 341 -48.45 -40.82 1.63
CA ILE A 341 -47.48 -41.09 0.55
C ILE A 341 -47.47 -39.93 -0.47
N LYS A 342 -48.66 -39.45 -0.89
CA LYS A 342 -48.76 -38.30 -1.81
C LYS A 342 -48.18 -37.01 -1.20
N LYS A 343 -48.37 -36.77 0.10
CA LYS A 343 -47.80 -35.61 0.80
C LYS A 343 -46.26 -35.70 0.91
N LEU A 344 -45.72 -36.89 1.20
CA LEU A 344 -44.28 -37.13 1.26
C LEU A 344 -43.62 -36.95 -0.12
N ALA A 345 -44.28 -37.37 -1.20
CA ALA A 345 -43.78 -37.17 -2.57
C ALA A 345 -43.66 -35.67 -2.93
N ALA A 346 -44.64 -34.85 -2.57
CA ALA A 346 -44.58 -33.40 -2.81
C ALA A 346 -43.44 -32.72 -2.04
N VAL A 347 -43.25 -33.09 -0.76
CA VAL A 347 -42.13 -32.58 0.06
C VAL A 347 -40.77 -33.01 -0.51
N LYS A 348 -40.66 -34.23 -1.06
CA LYS A 348 -39.45 -34.69 -1.74
C LYS A 348 -39.13 -33.85 -2.98
N GLU A 349 -40.13 -33.55 -3.81
CA GLU A 349 -39.94 -32.71 -5.02
C GLU A 349 -39.52 -31.27 -4.67
N GLU A 350 -40.09 -30.71 -3.59
CA GLU A 350 -39.70 -29.40 -3.06
C GLU A 350 -38.26 -29.39 -2.51
N GLN A 351 -37.86 -30.44 -1.78
CA GLN A 351 -36.49 -30.62 -1.30
C GLN A 351 -35.49 -30.80 -2.46
N GLU A 352 -35.82 -31.55 -3.50
CA GLU A 352 -34.98 -31.72 -4.69
C GLU A 352 -34.78 -30.39 -5.44
N LYS A 353 -35.84 -29.57 -5.58
CA LYS A 353 -35.74 -28.21 -6.15
C LYS A 353 -34.87 -27.28 -5.29
N ASN A 354 -34.94 -27.39 -3.97
CA ASN A 354 -34.13 -26.58 -3.05
C ASN A 354 -32.65 -26.98 -3.09
N ILE A 355 -32.33 -28.28 -3.07
CA ILE A 355 -30.97 -28.81 -3.26
C ILE A 355 -30.38 -28.32 -4.59
N GLU A 356 -31.18 -28.35 -5.66
CA GLU A 356 -30.76 -27.89 -6.97
C GLU A 356 -30.60 -26.35 -7.04
N GLY A 357 -31.35 -25.60 -6.22
CA GLY A 357 -31.12 -24.17 -6.00
C GLY A 357 -29.77 -23.89 -5.33
N LEU A 358 -29.49 -24.59 -4.22
CA LEU A 358 -28.25 -24.48 -3.45
C LEU A 358 -27.01 -24.87 -4.26
N ARG A 359 -27.12 -25.87 -5.15
CA ARG A 359 -26.05 -26.22 -6.11
C ARG A 359 -25.73 -25.07 -7.05
N ARG A 360 -26.76 -24.51 -7.71
CA ARG A 360 -26.60 -23.37 -8.62
C ARG A 360 -26.10 -22.10 -7.92
N GLU A 361 -26.34 -21.96 -6.62
CA GLU A 361 -25.74 -20.89 -5.80
C GLU A 361 -24.27 -21.17 -5.48
N LEU A 362 -23.94 -22.42 -5.09
CA LEU A 362 -22.56 -22.86 -4.86
C LEU A 362 -21.69 -22.68 -6.12
N ASP A 363 -22.20 -23.04 -7.31
CA ASP A 363 -21.49 -22.86 -8.59
C ASP A 363 -21.21 -21.38 -8.89
N ARG A 364 -22.17 -20.48 -8.62
CA ARG A 364 -21.99 -19.03 -8.77
C ARG A 364 -20.92 -18.49 -7.82
N ILE A 365 -20.92 -18.98 -6.58
CA ILE A 365 -19.92 -18.64 -5.56
C ILE A 365 -18.54 -19.17 -6.00
N ASN A 366 -18.44 -20.41 -6.49
CA ASN A 366 -17.17 -21.00 -6.93
C ASN A 366 -16.58 -20.25 -8.14
N ARG A 367 -17.38 -19.99 -9.18
CA ARG A 367 -16.98 -19.15 -10.34
C ARG A 367 -16.57 -17.74 -9.94
N THR A 368 -17.13 -17.20 -8.87
CA THR A 368 -16.72 -15.90 -8.30
C THR A 368 -15.38 -15.99 -7.57
N TRP A 369 -15.10 -17.10 -6.89
CA TRP A 369 -13.80 -17.37 -6.27
C TRP A 369 -12.70 -17.68 -7.29
N GLU A 370 -13.00 -18.44 -8.36
CA GLU A 370 -12.10 -18.68 -9.49
C GLU A 370 -11.65 -17.35 -10.12
N LYS A 371 -12.58 -16.44 -10.41
CA LYS A 371 -12.26 -15.09 -10.92
C LYS A 371 -11.43 -14.26 -9.94
N LYS A 372 -11.76 -14.30 -8.64
CA LYS A 372 -10.95 -13.63 -7.59
C LYS A 372 -9.54 -14.21 -7.49
N PHE A 373 -9.40 -15.52 -7.64
CA PHE A 373 -8.11 -16.21 -7.59
C PHE A 373 -7.24 -15.86 -8.81
N GLU A 374 -7.81 -15.82 -10.01
CA GLU A 374 -7.05 -15.44 -11.20
C GLU A 374 -6.62 -13.95 -11.17
N ILE A 375 -7.47 -13.05 -10.66
CA ILE A 375 -7.07 -11.65 -10.39
C ILE A 375 -5.96 -11.57 -9.33
N LEU A 376 -6.03 -12.39 -8.27
CA LEU A 376 -4.99 -12.46 -7.24
C LEU A 376 -3.65 -13.00 -7.80
N LYS A 377 -3.71 -13.98 -8.70
CA LYS A 377 -2.56 -14.54 -9.43
C LYS A 377 -1.94 -13.49 -10.36
N GLN A 378 -2.74 -12.80 -11.17
CA GLN A 378 -2.28 -11.71 -12.04
C GLN A 378 -1.64 -10.56 -11.23
N SER A 379 -2.26 -10.13 -10.13
CA SER A 379 -1.68 -9.08 -9.27
C SER A 379 -0.43 -9.55 -8.52
N PHE A 380 -0.32 -10.82 -8.14
CA PHE A 380 0.92 -11.40 -7.60
C PHE A 380 2.06 -11.39 -8.63
N HIS A 381 1.79 -11.73 -9.89
CA HIS A 381 2.77 -11.62 -10.98
C HIS A 381 3.21 -10.16 -11.19
N ALA A 382 2.26 -9.22 -11.27
CA ALA A 382 2.56 -7.80 -11.38
C ALA A 382 3.45 -7.30 -10.21
N ILE A 383 3.16 -7.68 -8.97
CA ILE A 383 3.98 -7.32 -7.79
C ILE A 383 5.38 -7.96 -7.87
N LYS A 384 5.51 -9.20 -8.34
CA LYS A 384 6.80 -9.88 -8.52
C LYS A 384 7.67 -9.18 -9.55
N ASP A 385 7.09 -8.78 -10.68
CA ASP A 385 7.81 -8.12 -11.78
C ASP A 385 8.17 -6.67 -11.41
N GLU A 386 7.28 -5.97 -10.69
CA GLU A 386 7.54 -4.64 -10.11
C GLU A 386 8.66 -4.68 -9.07
N MET A 387 8.66 -5.67 -8.17
CA MET A 387 9.75 -5.92 -7.22
C MET A 387 11.08 -6.25 -7.94
N PHE A 388 11.05 -7.04 -9.02
CA PHE A 388 12.24 -7.33 -9.83
C PHE A 388 12.78 -6.07 -10.52
N LEU A 389 11.89 -5.22 -11.04
CA LEU A 389 12.26 -3.93 -11.63
C LEU A 389 12.83 -2.97 -10.58
N ARG A 390 12.22 -2.84 -9.40
CA ARG A 390 12.75 -2.07 -8.27
C ARG A 390 14.14 -2.56 -7.86
N GLN A 391 14.34 -3.87 -7.71
CA GLN A 391 15.64 -4.41 -7.32
C GLN A 391 16.69 -4.19 -8.41
N SER A 392 16.32 -4.34 -9.69
CA SER A 392 17.19 -4.06 -10.83
C SER A 392 17.61 -2.59 -10.90
N LEU A 393 16.65 -1.65 -10.78
CA LEU A 393 16.90 -0.22 -10.75
C LEU A 393 17.74 0.19 -9.53
N HIS A 394 17.49 -0.41 -8.36
CA HIS A 394 18.30 -0.17 -7.16
C HIS A 394 19.75 -0.66 -7.35
N ARG A 395 19.96 -1.84 -7.95
CA ARG A 395 21.31 -2.33 -8.31
C ARG A 395 22.01 -1.41 -9.32
N GLN A 396 21.29 -0.91 -10.33
CA GLN A 396 21.81 0.07 -11.28
C GLN A 396 22.19 1.40 -10.60
N SER A 397 21.33 1.92 -9.73
CA SER A 397 21.58 3.14 -8.95
C SER A 397 22.81 3.00 -8.05
N LEU A 398 22.94 1.89 -7.32
CA LEU A 398 24.15 1.57 -6.53
C LEU A 398 25.40 1.41 -7.40
N SER A 399 25.27 0.90 -8.63
CA SER A 399 26.38 0.83 -9.59
C SER A 399 26.80 2.23 -10.05
N LEU A 400 25.86 3.08 -10.43
CA LEU A 400 26.10 4.47 -10.81
C LEU A 400 26.70 5.29 -9.67
N GLN A 401 26.25 5.09 -8.42
CA GLN A 401 26.84 5.74 -7.24
C GLN A 401 28.27 5.28 -6.97
N LYS A 402 28.58 3.99 -7.13
CA LYS A 402 29.96 3.50 -7.02
C LYS A 402 30.84 4.09 -8.11
N VAL A 403 30.34 4.15 -9.36
CA VAL A 403 31.05 4.75 -10.49
C VAL A 403 31.27 6.26 -10.30
N SER A 404 30.27 7.01 -9.85
CA SER A 404 30.43 8.46 -9.61
C SER A 404 31.39 8.76 -8.46
N VAL A 405 31.34 7.96 -7.38
CA VAL A 405 32.34 8.04 -6.30
C VAL A 405 33.74 7.71 -6.84
N SER A 406 33.91 6.66 -7.65
CA SER A 406 35.21 6.33 -8.26
C SER A 406 35.78 7.43 -9.17
N TYR A 407 34.95 8.21 -9.85
CA TYR A 407 35.44 9.39 -10.58
C TYR A 407 35.82 10.53 -9.62
N MET A 408 35.02 10.80 -8.59
CA MET A 408 35.30 11.86 -7.61
C MET A 408 36.47 11.56 -6.66
N THR A 409 36.86 10.29 -6.46
CA THR A 409 38.07 9.93 -5.70
C THR A 409 39.36 10.07 -6.49
N ASN A 410 39.30 10.25 -7.81
CA ASN A 410 40.47 10.29 -8.68
C ASN A 410 40.91 11.72 -9.07
N GLU A 411 40.16 12.75 -8.67
CA GLU A 411 40.53 14.16 -8.85
C GLU A 411 41.27 14.73 -7.63
N ASN A 412 42.35 14.06 -7.20
CA ASN A 412 43.47 14.69 -6.49
C ASN A 412 44.72 13.79 -6.49
N THR A 413 45.89 14.41 -6.35
CA THR A 413 47.24 13.80 -6.36
C THR A 413 47.56 12.95 -7.58
N GLY A 414 48.36 13.49 -8.51
CA GLY A 414 49.03 12.71 -9.53
C GLY A 414 50.32 12.08 -8.99
N GLU A 415 50.29 10.78 -8.71
CA GLU A 415 51.48 9.97 -8.39
C GLU A 415 51.28 8.54 -8.93
N ILE A 416 52.38 7.81 -9.19
CA ILE A 416 52.34 6.48 -9.83
C ILE A 416 52.50 5.38 -8.78
N PRO A 417 51.47 4.53 -8.53
CA PRO A 417 51.62 3.32 -7.74
C PRO A 417 51.93 2.11 -8.64
N SER A 418 53.14 1.58 -8.54
CA SER A 418 53.46 0.25 -9.04
C SER A 418 53.31 -0.80 -7.91
N SER A 419 52.94 -2.03 -8.29
CA SER A 419 52.99 -3.26 -7.47
C SER A 419 51.87 -3.52 -6.42
N ALA A 420 51.31 -4.74 -6.52
CA ALA A 420 50.79 -5.59 -5.44
C ALA A 420 49.39 -5.38 -4.80
N GLY A 421 48.33 -5.68 -5.58
CA GLY A 421 47.16 -6.47 -5.12
C GLY A 421 45.97 -5.74 -4.45
N PRO A 422 44.91 -6.47 -4.03
CA PRO A 422 44.57 -7.87 -4.32
C PRO A 422 43.53 -8.01 -5.46
N LYS A 423 43.52 -9.14 -6.18
CA LYS A 423 42.54 -9.40 -7.24
C LYS A 423 41.18 -9.82 -6.66
N ASN A 424 40.17 -8.96 -6.78
CA ASN A 424 38.76 -9.36 -6.59
C ASN A 424 37.84 -8.61 -7.57
N SER A 425 38.15 -8.72 -8.86
CA SER A 425 37.37 -8.11 -9.94
C SER A 425 36.25 -9.07 -10.38
N PHE A 426 35.07 -8.90 -9.79
CA PHE A 426 33.85 -9.59 -10.21
C PHE A 426 33.28 -8.98 -11.50
N TYR A 427 33.97 -9.21 -12.62
CA TYR A 427 33.33 -9.14 -13.93
C TYR A 427 32.42 -10.36 -14.08
N PHE A 428 31.11 -10.14 -14.17
CA PHE A 428 30.17 -11.08 -14.78
C PHE A 428 29.63 -10.47 -16.08
N PRO A 429 29.30 -11.30 -17.08
CA PRO A 429 29.10 -10.83 -18.44
C PRO A 429 27.81 -10.02 -18.60
N ALA A 430 27.79 -9.17 -19.63
CA ALA A 430 26.56 -8.57 -20.10
C ALA A 430 25.70 -9.63 -20.81
N ASN A 431 24.81 -10.28 -20.07
CA ASN A 431 23.75 -11.08 -20.68
C ASN A 431 22.93 -10.17 -21.61
N PRO A 432 22.73 -10.54 -22.89
CA PRO A 432 21.85 -9.78 -23.77
C PRO A 432 20.41 -9.84 -23.25
N LEU A 433 19.72 -8.70 -23.29
CA LEU A 433 18.29 -8.62 -22.98
C LEU A 433 17.49 -9.48 -23.97
N PRO A 434 16.45 -10.21 -23.53
CA PRO A 434 15.57 -10.92 -24.45
C PRO A 434 14.86 -9.92 -25.38
N GLN A 435 15.06 -10.07 -26.69
CA GLN A 435 14.36 -9.27 -27.69
C GLN A 435 12.88 -9.68 -27.73
N ILE A 436 11.99 -8.72 -27.53
CA ILE A 436 10.55 -8.88 -27.79
C ILE A 436 10.17 -7.89 -28.90
N GLY A 437 9.79 -8.40 -30.07
CA GLY A 437 8.94 -7.66 -31.00
C GLY A 437 9.58 -6.87 -32.15
N THR A 438 10.64 -7.36 -32.81
CA THR A 438 10.99 -6.88 -34.17
C THR A 438 11.05 -8.01 -35.18
N LYS A 439 10.44 -7.82 -36.36
CA LYS A 439 10.47 -8.77 -37.49
C LYS A 439 11.76 -8.58 -38.31
N THR A 440 12.25 -9.66 -38.91
CA THR A 440 13.56 -9.73 -39.56
C THR A 440 13.63 -9.06 -40.93
N SER A 441 14.72 -8.32 -41.19
CA SER A 441 15.22 -8.01 -42.53
C SER A 441 16.77 -7.93 -42.50
N PRO A 442 17.51 -8.57 -43.44
CA PRO A 442 18.95 -8.86 -43.22
C PRO A 442 19.93 -7.93 -43.97
N SER A 443 20.92 -7.38 -43.24
CA SER A 443 22.23 -6.86 -43.72
C SER A 443 23.06 -6.35 -42.52
N ARG A 444 24.39 -6.44 -42.43
CA ARG A 444 25.44 -7.12 -43.22
C ARG A 444 26.69 -7.34 -42.33
N LEU A 445 27.52 -8.35 -42.59
CA LEU A 445 28.70 -8.73 -41.78
C LEU A 445 29.85 -7.70 -41.72
N THR A 446 30.58 -7.70 -40.59
CA THR A 446 32.05 -7.88 -40.42
C THR A 446 32.36 -8.13 -38.91
N HIS A 447 32.96 -9.26 -38.49
CA HIS A 447 34.42 -9.54 -38.29
C HIS A 447 35.10 -8.62 -37.25
N MET A 448 35.93 -9.07 -36.28
CA MET A 448 36.80 -10.28 -36.09
C MET A 448 36.58 -10.94 -34.69
N ALA A 449 36.82 -12.24 -34.44
CA ALA A 449 38.09 -12.98 -34.12
C ALA A 449 38.90 -12.38 -32.93
N ASP A 450 39.47 -13.11 -31.96
CA ASP A 450 39.83 -14.54 -31.81
C ASP A 450 39.52 -15.06 -30.37
N SER A 451 39.03 -16.30 -30.15
CA SER A 451 39.72 -17.60 -30.03
C SER A 451 40.50 -17.87 -28.71
N TYR A 452 39.91 -18.69 -27.83
CA TYR A 452 40.60 -19.81 -27.17
C TYR A 452 39.60 -20.88 -26.68
N ALA A 453 39.99 -22.16 -26.73
CA ALA A 453 39.28 -23.31 -26.14
C ALA A 453 39.71 -23.51 -24.67
N ASP A 454 39.28 -24.48 -23.86
CA ASP A 454 38.41 -25.65 -23.95
C ASP A 454 37.82 -25.88 -22.53
N TYR A 455 36.80 -26.72 -22.37
CA TYR A 455 36.59 -27.69 -21.27
C TYR A 455 35.12 -28.15 -21.17
N GLN A 456 34.90 -29.39 -21.60
CA GLN A 456 33.90 -30.34 -21.09
C GLN A 456 33.87 -30.39 -19.53
N GLU A 457 32.82 -30.84 -18.83
CA GLU A 457 31.46 -31.30 -19.15
C GLU A 457 30.79 -31.73 -17.82
N GLN A 458 29.50 -31.45 -17.60
CA GLN A 458 28.59 -32.45 -17.00
C GLN A 458 27.11 -32.05 -17.03
N VAL A 459 26.30 -33.05 -17.37
CA VAL A 459 24.83 -33.02 -17.47
C VAL A 459 24.19 -33.26 -16.10
N MET A 460 23.08 -32.57 -15.82
CA MET A 460 21.91 -33.23 -15.22
C MET A 460 20.61 -32.56 -15.71
N VAL A 461 19.84 -33.31 -16.49
CA VAL A 461 18.49 -32.94 -16.94
C VAL A 461 17.48 -33.63 -16.03
N THR A 462 16.47 -32.89 -15.58
CA THR A 462 15.15 -33.46 -15.27
C THR A 462 14.08 -32.57 -15.85
N GLU A 463 13.72 -32.85 -17.11
CA GLU A 463 12.40 -32.49 -17.62
C GLU A 463 11.32 -33.20 -16.78
N ASN A 464 10.13 -32.62 -16.70
CA ASN A 464 8.94 -33.45 -16.72
C ASN A 464 7.79 -32.62 -17.31
N GLU A 465 7.27 -33.08 -18.44
CA GLU A 465 6.20 -32.41 -19.17
C GLU A 465 4.85 -32.59 -18.45
N LEU A 466 3.93 -31.65 -18.65
CA LEU A 466 2.51 -31.95 -18.59
C LEU A 466 1.78 -31.15 -19.67
N GLN A 467 1.95 -31.63 -20.89
CA GLN A 467 1.26 -31.18 -22.09
C GLN A 467 -0.24 -31.48 -21.97
N VAL A 468 -1.09 -30.48 -22.21
CA VAL A 468 -2.54 -30.64 -22.38
C VAL A 468 -2.92 -30.01 -23.72
N VAL A 469 -3.87 -30.63 -24.40
CA VAL A 469 -4.18 -30.42 -25.83
C VAL A 469 -5.13 -29.22 -26.03
N SER A 470 -5.25 -28.80 -27.29
CA SER A 470 -5.85 -27.58 -27.81
C SER A 470 -7.38 -27.60 -27.93
N ASP A 471 -7.88 -26.59 -28.66
CA ASP A 471 -9.24 -26.40 -29.21
C ASP A 471 -10.22 -25.76 -28.19
N ASP A 472 -11.11 -24.85 -28.58
CA ASP A 472 -11.52 -24.39 -29.92
C ASP A 472 -11.17 -22.89 -30.21
N GLU A 473 -11.12 -22.51 -31.50
CA GLU A 473 -11.36 -21.12 -31.95
C GLU A 473 -12.79 -21.01 -32.50
N GLU A 474 -13.56 -20.01 -32.04
CA GLU A 474 -14.80 -19.58 -32.72
C GLU A 474 -14.61 -18.15 -33.24
N ASP A 475 -14.72 -18.00 -34.57
CA ASP A 475 -14.79 -16.74 -35.29
C ASP A 475 -16.21 -16.12 -35.21
N LEU A 476 -16.37 -14.90 -35.76
CA LEU A 476 -17.65 -14.18 -36.04
C LEU A 476 -18.37 -13.58 -34.81
N GLU A 477 -19.10 -12.45 -34.89
CA GLU A 477 -19.03 -11.21 -35.68
C GLU A 477 -20.00 -10.18 -35.02
N ASP A 478 -20.28 -9.03 -35.65
CA ASP A 478 -21.40 -8.11 -35.37
C ASP A 478 -21.69 -7.65 -33.91
N VAL A 479 -20.99 -6.60 -33.48
CA VAL A 479 -21.47 -5.72 -32.39
C VAL A 479 -22.37 -4.63 -32.97
N HIS A 480 -23.69 -4.80 -32.90
CA HIS A 480 -24.64 -3.75 -33.26
C HIS A 480 -24.49 -2.49 -32.36
N PRO A 481 -24.57 -1.27 -32.92
CA PRO A 481 -24.55 -0.05 -32.14
C PRO A 481 -25.84 0.13 -31.32
N LEU A 482 -25.71 0.64 -30.09
CA LEU A 482 -26.83 0.90 -29.19
C LEU A 482 -27.77 2.01 -29.72
N PRO A 483 -29.10 1.93 -29.47
CA PRO A 483 -30.04 2.96 -29.87
C PRO A 483 -29.82 4.28 -29.09
N PRO A 484 -30.13 5.45 -29.69
CA PRO A 484 -30.01 6.73 -29.01
C PRO A 484 -31.03 6.87 -27.87
N PRO A 485 -30.72 7.65 -26.82
CA PRO A 485 -31.62 7.87 -25.69
C PRO A 485 -32.88 8.68 -26.10
N PRO A 486 -34.02 8.50 -25.39
CA PRO A 486 -35.26 9.18 -25.73
C PRO A 486 -35.18 10.69 -25.46
N ASN A 487 -35.71 11.49 -26.39
CA ASN A 487 -35.90 12.93 -26.18
C ASN A 487 -36.93 13.18 -25.07
N ILE A 488 -36.56 14.04 -24.11
CA ILE A 488 -37.46 14.57 -23.09
C ILE A 488 -37.91 15.96 -23.55
N ASN A 489 -39.23 16.13 -23.69
CA ASN A 489 -39.93 17.42 -23.78
C ASN A 489 -40.67 17.66 -22.47
#